data_AF-A0A0V0QL73-F1
#
_entry.id   AF-A0A0V0QL73-F1
#
_cell.length_a   1.000
_cell.length_b   1.000
_cell.length_c   1.000
_cell.angle_alpha   90.00
_cell.angle_beta   90.00
_cell.angle_gamma   90.00
#
_symmetry.space_group_name_H-M   'P 1'
#
loop_
_entity.id
_entity.type
_entity.pdbx_description
1 polymer ?
#
loop_
_entity_poly.entity_id
_entity_poly.type
_entity_poly.pdbx_seq_one_letter_code
_entity_poly.pdbx_strand_id
1 'polypeptide(L)'
;MSQHEEEIAQQQKEEIENQQELEQQQQQQEDEGEEEEGEEEEEEEDFGELALVIGDFHIPTRAADIPEQFKELLQPGKVKYVFSTGNIGNKETLDWLKSLSQNFHTVKGDFEEEGSDFPEQKTVQVGNYKLGLIHGHQVIPWGDDEALLNEQRQMDCDVLISGHTHTQRISKIDKKYLINPGSVTGAYSPISKDNYPSFMLLVFGEKSIKIFSYKLIADNVEIDSTTLPFKQ
;
A
#
# COMPACT_ATOMS: atom_id res chain seq x y z
N MET A 1 75.69 43.51 -3.57
CA MET A 1 74.42 43.03 -4.10
C MET A 1 73.60 44.25 -4.39
N SER A 2 73.11 44.39 -5.62
CA SER A 2 72.50 45.64 -6.08
C SER A 2 71.11 45.78 -5.48
N GLN A 3 70.61 47.02 -5.28
CA GLN A 3 69.26 47.28 -4.76
C GLN A 3 68.17 46.50 -5.53
N HIS A 4 68.44 46.14 -6.78
CA HIS A 4 67.56 45.34 -7.62
C HIS A 4 67.44 43.87 -7.21
N GLU A 5 68.49 43.27 -6.64
CA GLU A 5 68.46 41.87 -6.17
C GLU A 5 67.67 41.72 -4.86
N GLU A 6 67.74 42.72 -3.98
CA GLU A 6 66.94 42.75 -2.74
C GLU A 6 65.44 42.94 -3.03
N GLU A 7 65.10 43.75 -4.03
CA GLU A 7 63.72 44.01 -4.43
C GLU A 7 63.07 42.76 -5.06
N ILE A 8 63.82 42.00 -5.87
CA ILE A 8 63.36 40.71 -6.42
C ILE A 8 63.17 39.67 -5.31
N ALA A 9 64.07 39.61 -4.33
CA ALA A 9 63.95 38.67 -3.22
C ALA A 9 62.75 39.00 -2.30
N GLN A 10 62.43 40.28 -2.11
CA GLN A 10 61.22 40.70 -1.38
C GLN A 10 59.95 40.33 -2.14
N GLN A 11 59.89 40.58 -3.45
CA GLN A 11 58.73 40.21 -4.27
C GLN A 11 58.50 38.70 -4.30
N GLN A 12 59.56 37.89 -4.44
CA GLN A 12 59.44 36.43 -4.39
C GLN A 12 58.97 35.92 -3.02
N LYS A 13 59.37 36.59 -1.94
CA LYS A 13 58.95 36.20 -0.59
C LYS A 13 57.47 36.49 -0.35
N GLU A 14 56.97 37.65 -0.79
CA GLU A 14 55.54 37.98 -0.73
C GLU A 14 54.70 37.04 -1.61
N GLU A 15 55.20 36.63 -2.79
CA GLU A 15 54.50 35.68 -3.66
C GLU A 15 54.35 34.31 -2.99
N ILE A 16 55.40 33.82 -2.32
CA ILE A 16 55.37 32.53 -1.60
C ILE A 16 54.42 32.60 -0.40
N GLU A 17 54.44 33.69 0.38
CA GLU A 17 53.54 33.85 1.53
C GLU A 17 52.07 33.90 1.07
N ASN A 18 51.76 34.62 -0.02
CA ASN A 18 50.41 34.65 -0.59
C ASN A 18 49.96 33.28 -1.12
N GLN A 19 50.87 32.50 -1.71
CA GLN A 19 50.55 31.18 -2.23
C GLN A 19 50.29 30.16 -1.11
N GLN A 20 51.02 30.28 0.01
CA GLN A 20 50.79 29.49 1.22
C GLN A 20 49.48 29.84 1.93
N GLU A 21 49.09 31.12 1.98
CA GLU A 21 47.78 31.54 2.50
C GLU A 21 46.64 31.03 1.61
N LEU A 22 46.81 31.04 0.28
CA LEU A 22 45.79 30.54 -0.64
C LEU A 22 45.59 29.02 -0.51
N GLU A 23 46.68 28.25 -0.34
CA GLU A 23 46.61 26.81 -0.09
C GLU A 23 45.96 26.50 1.25
N GLN A 24 46.25 27.26 2.31
CA GLN A 24 45.59 27.09 3.63
C GLN A 24 44.09 27.42 3.58
N GLN A 25 43.68 28.42 2.80
CA GLN A 25 42.26 28.76 2.61
C GLN A 25 41.53 27.70 1.76
N GLN A 26 42.19 27.10 0.77
CA GLN A 26 41.62 25.98 0.00
C GLN A 26 41.46 24.73 0.86
N GLN A 27 42.42 24.42 1.73
CA GLN A 27 42.34 23.28 2.64
C GLN A 27 41.26 23.45 3.72
N GLN A 28 41.05 24.68 4.22
CA GLN A 28 39.93 24.98 5.13
C GLN A 28 38.56 24.91 4.43
N GLN A 29 38.47 25.26 3.15
CA GLN A 29 37.22 25.09 2.38
C GLN A 29 36.93 23.64 1.99
N GLU A 30 37.96 22.80 1.84
CA GLU A 30 37.80 21.35 1.66
C GLU A 30 37.35 20.68 2.97
N ASP A 31 37.91 21.06 4.13
CA ASP A 31 37.47 20.56 5.45
C ASP A 31 36.06 21.07 5.85
N GLU A 32 35.69 22.31 5.51
CA GLU A 32 34.33 22.85 5.77
C GLU A 32 33.27 22.30 4.80
N GLY A 33 33.68 21.72 3.66
CA GLY A 33 32.79 21.09 2.68
C GLY A 33 32.39 19.64 3.03
N GLU A 34 33.05 19.02 4.01
CA GLU A 34 32.78 17.64 4.47
C GLU A 34 31.87 17.57 5.73
N GLU A 35 31.47 18.70 6.33
CA GLU A 35 30.60 18.73 7.53
C GLU A 35 29.11 19.09 7.27
N GLU A 36 28.69 19.24 6.01
CA GLU A 36 27.26 19.34 5.62
C GLU A 36 26.81 18.18 4.71
N GLU A 37 27.35 16.97 4.89
CA GLU A 37 26.52 15.79 4.64
C GLU A 37 25.57 15.67 5.83
N GLY A 38 24.45 16.39 5.75
CA GLY A 38 23.31 16.07 6.58
C GLY A 38 23.09 14.57 6.47
N GLU A 39 23.09 13.89 7.61
CA GLU A 39 22.55 12.56 7.74
C GLU A 39 21.14 12.63 7.14
N GLU A 40 20.99 12.31 5.85
CA GLU A 40 19.81 11.63 5.38
C GLU A 40 19.85 10.34 6.21
N GLU A 41 19.27 10.42 7.42
CA GLU A 41 18.60 9.29 8.02
C GLU A 41 17.71 8.79 6.88
N GLU A 42 18.20 7.81 6.12
CA GLU A 42 17.34 6.76 5.60
C GLU A 42 16.60 6.31 6.85
N GLU A 43 15.45 6.94 7.12
CA GLU A 43 14.44 6.35 7.98
C GLU A 43 14.34 4.94 7.40
N GLU A 44 14.88 3.95 8.13
CA GLU A 44 14.49 2.57 7.91
C GLU A 44 12.97 2.65 8.04
N GLU A 45 12.28 2.79 6.90
CA GLU A 45 10.84 2.66 6.84
C GLU A 45 10.63 1.26 7.39
N ASP A 46 10.27 1.16 8.66
CA ASP A 46 9.85 -0.06 9.29
C ASP A 46 8.83 -0.63 8.32
N PHE A 47 9.20 -1.69 7.61
CA PHE A 47 8.42 -2.19 6.49
C PHE A 47 7.08 -2.59 7.09
N GLY A 48 6.14 -1.66 6.96
CA GLY A 48 4.85 -1.74 7.61
C GLY A 48 4.21 -3.08 7.31
N GLU A 49 3.37 -3.58 8.22
CA GLU A 49 2.70 -4.85 7.99
C GLU A 49 2.07 -4.85 6.58
N LEU A 50 2.35 -5.87 5.76
CA LEU A 50 1.82 -5.95 4.40
C LEU A 50 0.57 -6.83 4.40
N ALA A 51 -0.54 -6.32 3.88
CA ALA A 51 -1.77 -7.07 3.74
C ALA A 51 -2.29 -7.11 2.30
N LEU A 52 -2.79 -8.27 1.90
CA LEU A 52 -3.59 -8.44 0.71
C LEU A 52 -5.07 -8.21 1.03
N VAL A 53 -5.75 -7.40 0.22
CA VAL A 53 -7.21 -7.25 0.24
C VAL A 53 -7.76 -7.70 -1.11
N ILE A 54 -8.61 -8.72 -1.09
CA ILE A 54 -9.01 -9.50 -2.27
C ILE A 54 -10.47 -9.97 -2.12
N GLY A 55 -11.14 -10.36 -3.19
CA GLY A 55 -12.55 -10.74 -3.08
C GLY A 55 -13.27 -11.00 -4.39
N ASP A 56 -14.55 -11.33 -4.27
CA ASP A 56 -15.51 -11.49 -5.37
C ASP A 56 -14.96 -12.39 -6.49
N PHE A 57 -14.49 -13.57 -6.12
CA PHE A 57 -13.84 -14.53 -7.01
C PHE A 57 -14.85 -15.18 -7.96
N HIS A 58 -15.96 -15.68 -7.40
CA HIS A 58 -17.00 -16.44 -8.09
C HIS A 58 -16.47 -17.60 -8.94
N ILE A 59 -15.50 -18.37 -8.42
CA ILE A 59 -14.94 -19.54 -9.10
C ILE A 59 -15.68 -20.79 -8.61
N PRO A 60 -16.26 -21.64 -9.48
CA PRO A 60 -16.19 -21.63 -10.94
C PRO A 60 -17.41 -20.98 -11.63
N THR A 61 -18.32 -20.36 -10.86
CA THR A 61 -19.66 -20.02 -11.35
C THR A 61 -19.70 -18.84 -12.33
N ARG A 62 -18.82 -17.85 -12.17
CA ARG A 62 -18.70 -16.67 -13.05
C ARG A 62 -17.32 -16.48 -13.64
N ALA A 63 -16.30 -17.11 -13.06
CA ALA A 63 -14.93 -17.09 -13.57
C ALA A 63 -14.33 -18.49 -13.51
N ALA A 64 -13.47 -18.82 -14.47
CA ALA A 64 -12.77 -20.09 -14.48
C ALA A 64 -11.62 -20.13 -13.47
N ASP A 65 -10.90 -19.01 -13.34
CA ASP A 65 -9.71 -18.90 -12.51
C ASP A 65 -9.33 -17.43 -12.26
N ILE A 66 -8.38 -17.21 -11.35
CA ILE A 66 -7.69 -15.92 -11.14
C ILE A 66 -6.72 -15.70 -12.31
N PRO A 67 -6.59 -14.46 -12.85
CA PRO A 67 -5.61 -14.16 -13.89
C PRO A 67 -4.19 -14.56 -13.49
N GLU A 68 -3.44 -15.13 -14.44
CA GLU A 68 -2.10 -15.68 -14.17
C GLU A 68 -1.13 -14.59 -13.69
N GLN A 69 -1.22 -13.39 -14.28
CA GLN A 69 -0.44 -12.22 -13.87
C GLN A 69 -0.60 -11.91 -12.37
N PHE A 70 -1.79 -12.13 -11.81
CA PHE A 70 -2.02 -11.94 -10.38
C PHE A 70 -1.49 -13.08 -9.55
N LYS A 71 -1.59 -14.34 -10.01
CA LYS A 71 -1.02 -15.50 -9.31
C LYS A 71 0.50 -15.39 -9.18
N GLU A 72 1.19 -14.94 -10.24
CA GLU A 72 2.64 -14.72 -10.22
C GLU A 72 3.05 -13.68 -9.16
N LEU A 73 2.24 -12.64 -8.96
CA LEU A 73 2.46 -11.62 -7.93
C LEU A 73 2.17 -12.17 -6.53
N LEU A 74 1.04 -12.84 -6.36
CA LEU A 74 0.49 -13.33 -5.10
C LEU A 74 1.07 -14.69 -4.69
N GLN A 75 2.33 -14.68 -4.29
CA GLN A 75 3.03 -15.87 -3.82
C GLN A 75 2.97 -16.01 -2.28
N PRO A 76 2.93 -17.25 -1.74
CA PRO A 76 2.96 -17.50 -0.31
C PRO A 76 4.12 -16.82 0.43
N GLY A 77 3.86 -16.34 1.64
CA GLY A 77 4.87 -15.78 2.53
C GLY A 77 5.31 -14.34 2.21
N LYS A 78 4.75 -13.72 1.15
CA LYS A 78 5.01 -12.31 0.83
C LYS A 78 4.21 -11.35 1.70
N VAL A 79 2.99 -11.72 2.10
CA VAL A 79 2.07 -10.86 2.86
C VAL A 79 1.85 -11.40 4.26
N LYS A 80 1.74 -10.51 5.25
CA LYS A 80 1.47 -10.88 6.65
C LYS A 80 -0.01 -11.14 6.90
N TYR A 81 -0.92 -10.45 6.20
CA TYR A 81 -2.36 -10.62 6.32
C TYR A 81 -3.04 -10.82 4.97
N VAL A 82 -4.16 -11.54 4.97
CA VAL A 82 -5.06 -11.65 3.81
C VAL A 82 -6.49 -11.38 4.28
N PHE A 83 -7.12 -10.37 3.70
CA PHE A 83 -8.51 -10.00 3.93
C PHE A 83 -9.33 -10.29 2.67
N SER A 84 -10.20 -11.29 2.75
CA SER A 84 -11.11 -11.69 1.68
C SER A 84 -12.51 -11.16 1.94
N THR A 85 -13.09 -10.42 0.99
CA THR A 85 -14.51 -9.98 1.09
C THR A 85 -15.50 -11.12 0.81
N GLY A 86 -15.04 -12.34 0.51
CA GLY A 86 -15.90 -13.50 0.27
C GLY A 86 -16.22 -13.72 -1.21
N ASN A 87 -17.25 -14.53 -1.48
CA ASN A 87 -17.58 -15.07 -2.79
C ASN A 87 -16.38 -15.81 -3.42
N ILE A 88 -15.69 -16.61 -2.61
CA ILE A 88 -14.50 -17.40 -2.99
C ILE A 88 -14.91 -18.52 -3.94
N GLY A 89 -16.03 -19.19 -3.63
CA GLY A 89 -16.63 -20.22 -4.47
C GLY A 89 -16.16 -21.63 -4.11
N ASN A 90 -15.00 -22.08 -4.60
CA ASN A 90 -14.57 -23.48 -4.40
C ASN A 90 -13.49 -23.64 -3.29
N LYS A 91 -13.32 -24.88 -2.83
CA LYS A 91 -12.35 -25.23 -1.79
C LYS A 91 -10.90 -25.02 -2.21
N GLU A 92 -10.55 -25.25 -3.47
CA GLU A 92 -9.18 -25.09 -3.97
C GLU A 92 -8.71 -23.64 -3.87
N THR A 93 -9.56 -22.70 -4.27
CA THR A 93 -9.30 -21.25 -4.13
C THR A 93 -9.20 -20.85 -2.67
N LEU A 94 -10.05 -21.40 -1.79
CA LEU A 94 -9.96 -21.17 -0.34
C LEU A 94 -8.64 -21.67 0.26
N ASP A 95 -8.23 -22.89 -0.10
CA ASP A 95 -6.99 -23.49 0.39
C ASP A 95 -5.77 -22.72 -0.15
N TRP A 96 -5.82 -22.24 -1.40
CA TRP A 96 -4.81 -21.32 -1.95
C TRP A 96 -4.73 -20.02 -1.14
N LEU A 97 -5.86 -19.35 -0.85
CA LEU A 97 -5.87 -18.13 -0.04
C LEU A 97 -5.29 -18.32 1.37
N LYS A 98 -5.61 -19.45 2.02
CA LYS A 98 -5.03 -19.81 3.33
C LYS A 98 -3.54 -20.10 3.25
N SER A 99 -3.04 -20.54 2.09
CA SER A 99 -1.61 -20.76 1.89
C SER A 99 -0.82 -19.45 1.77
N LEU A 100 -1.47 -18.34 1.37
CA LEU A 100 -0.80 -17.05 1.19
C LEU A 100 -0.30 -16.45 2.51
N SER A 101 -1.08 -16.62 3.59
CA SER A 101 -0.71 -16.19 4.94
C SER A 101 -1.45 -16.98 6.02
N GLN A 102 -0.79 -17.17 7.17
CA GLN A 102 -1.38 -17.70 8.39
C GLN A 102 -2.46 -16.77 8.98
N ASN A 103 -2.37 -15.46 8.75
CA ASN A 103 -3.39 -14.50 9.18
C ASN A 103 -4.43 -14.27 8.06
N PHE A 104 -5.08 -15.35 7.65
CA PHE A 104 -6.18 -15.31 6.71
C PHE A 104 -7.49 -14.93 7.40
N HIS A 105 -8.20 -13.96 6.83
CA HIS A 105 -9.46 -13.46 7.32
C HIS A 105 -10.43 -13.34 6.15
N THR A 106 -11.63 -13.90 6.31
CA THR A 106 -12.70 -13.80 5.32
C THR A 106 -14.01 -13.52 6.00
N VAL A 107 -14.96 -13.03 5.21
CA VAL A 107 -16.38 -12.92 5.56
C VAL A 107 -17.23 -13.68 4.56
N LYS A 108 -18.49 -13.90 4.92
CA LYS A 108 -19.44 -14.64 4.11
C LYS A 108 -20.01 -13.76 2.99
N GLY A 109 -19.82 -14.20 1.75
CA GLY A 109 -20.50 -13.65 0.59
C GLY A 109 -21.87 -14.28 0.36
N ASP A 110 -22.67 -13.65 -0.49
CA ASP A 110 -24.03 -14.10 -0.85
C ASP A 110 -24.05 -15.36 -1.74
N PHE A 111 -22.91 -15.72 -2.35
CA PHE A 111 -22.72 -16.93 -3.16
C PHE A 111 -21.86 -18.01 -2.49
N GLU A 112 -21.56 -17.88 -1.19
CA GLU A 112 -20.91 -18.95 -0.43
C GLU A 112 -21.85 -20.13 -0.22
N GLU A 113 -21.30 -21.34 -0.11
CA GLU A 113 -22.10 -22.55 0.10
C GLU A 113 -22.92 -22.48 1.39
N GLU A 114 -24.14 -23.01 1.33
CA GLU A 114 -25.02 -23.09 2.50
C GLU A 114 -24.36 -23.96 3.58
N GLY A 115 -24.11 -23.37 4.75
CA GLY A 115 -23.37 -24.01 5.84
C GLY A 115 -21.89 -23.63 5.94
N SER A 116 -21.39 -22.68 5.14
CA SER A 116 -20.06 -22.09 5.38
C SER A 116 -19.98 -21.45 6.77
N ASP A 117 -18.93 -21.75 7.54
CA ASP A 117 -18.68 -21.17 8.87
C ASP A 117 -18.10 -19.74 8.83
N PHE A 118 -18.15 -19.07 7.67
CA PHE A 118 -17.64 -17.71 7.54
C PHE A 118 -18.56 -16.72 8.26
N PRO A 119 -17.99 -15.76 9.02
CA PRO A 119 -18.79 -14.75 9.70
C PRO A 119 -19.33 -13.73 8.69
N GLU A 120 -20.51 -13.16 8.95
CA GLU A 120 -21.10 -12.09 8.11
C GLU A 120 -20.26 -10.81 8.14
N GLN A 121 -19.70 -10.49 9.31
CA GLN A 121 -18.82 -9.35 9.53
C GLN A 121 -17.65 -9.75 10.42
N LYS A 122 -16.51 -9.10 10.25
CA LYS A 122 -15.33 -9.34 11.08
C LYS A 122 -14.56 -8.05 11.31
N THR A 123 -14.01 -7.90 12.52
CA THR A 123 -13.12 -6.80 12.84
C THR A 123 -11.76 -7.35 13.23
N VAL A 124 -10.69 -6.76 12.70
CA VAL A 124 -9.31 -7.19 12.90
C VAL A 124 -8.43 -5.99 13.23
N GLN A 125 -7.59 -6.13 14.25
CA GLN A 125 -6.59 -5.13 14.60
C GLN A 125 -5.27 -5.43 13.86
N VAL A 126 -4.72 -4.43 13.18
CA VAL A 126 -3.43 -4.48 12.47
C VAL A 126 -2.64 -3.24 12.85
N GLY A 127 -1.54 -3.40 13.59
CA GLY A 127 -0.88 -2.31 14.29
C GLY A 127 -1.86 -1.41 15.07
N ASN A 128 -1.87 -0.11 14.74
CA ASN A 128 -2.74 0.90 15.35
C ASN A 128 -4.13 1.00 14.70
N TYR A 129 -4.41 0.22 13.65
CA TYR A 129 -5.62 0.35 12.84
C TYR A 129 -6.60 -0.79 13.09
N LYS A 130 -7.87 -0.43 13.24
CA LYS A 130 -8.97 -1.38 13.31
C LYS A 130 -9.64 -1.48 11.94
N LEU A 131 -9.54 -2.65 11.31
CA LEU A 131 -10.14 -2.95 10.01
C LEU A 131 -11.48 -3.66 10.22
N GLY A 132 -12.55 -3.13 9.63
CA GLY A 132 -13.82 -3.83 9.49
C GLY A 132 -13.90 -4.52 8.15
N LEU A 133 -14.46 -5.72 8.10
CA LEU A 133 -14.64 -6.51 6.90
C LEU A 133 -16.09 -6.96 6.83
N ILE A 134 -16.73 -6.71 5.69
CA ILE A 134 -18.07 -7.17 5.31
C ILE A 134 -18.07 -7.54 3.83
N HIS A 135 -19.02 -8.37 3.40
CA HIS A 135 -19.17 -8.62 1.97
C HIS A 135 -19.76 -7.43 1.23
N GLY A 136 -20.78 -6.79 1.80
CA GLY A 136 -21.42 -5.59 1.22
C GLY A 136 -22.80 -5.84 0.61
N HIS A 137 -23.20 -7.10 0.39
CA HIS A 137 -24.57 -7.42 -0.04
C HIS A 137 -25.61 -7.02 1.03
N GLN A 138 -25.18 -6.96 2.29
CA GLN A 138 -25.97 -6.56 3.45
C GLN A 138 -26.30 -5.05 3.45
N VAL A 139 -25.54 -4.24 2.70
CA VAL A 139 -25.64 -2.77 2.73
C VAL A 139 -26.61 -2.29 1.65
N ILE A 140 -27.68 -1.61 2.05
CA ILE A 140 -28.71 -1.14 1.12
C ILE A 140 -28.83 0.39 1.24
N PRO A 141 -28.66 1.16 0.14
CA PRO A 141 -28.35 0.70 -1.22
C PRO A 141 -26.92 0.15 -1.38
N TRP A 142 -26.72 -0.78 -2.32
CA TRP A 142 -25.41 -1.39 -2.56
C TRP A 142 -24.37 -0.34 -2.97
N GLY A 143 -23.25 -0.31 -2.25
CA GLY A 143 -22.15 0.63 -2.52
C GLY A 143 -22.43 2.09 -2.13
N ASP A 144 -23.54 2.37 -1.46
CA ASP A 144 -23.84 3.70 -0.93
C ASP A 144 -22.89 4.06 0.22
N ASP A 145 -22.27 5.24 0.10
CA ASP A 145 -21.25 5.69 1.04
C ASP A 145 -21.80 5.94 2.45
N GLU A 146 -22.99 6.53 2.57
CA GLU A 146 -23.57 6.83 3.88
C GLU A 146 -24.02 5.55 4.59
N ALA A 147 -24.57 4.59 3.84
CA ALA A 147 -24.91 3.27 4.36
C ALA A 147 -23.65 2.51 4.82
N LEU A 148 -22.56 2.53 4.04
CA LEU A 148 -21.28 1.94 4.42
C LEU A 148 -20.67 2.62 5.65
N LEU A 149 -20.74 3.96 5.74
CA LEU A 149 -20.28 4.69 6.93
C LEU A 149 -21.06 4.31 8.19
N ASN A 150 -22.35 4.01 8.06
CA ASN A 150 -23.15 3.54 9.19
C ASN A 150 -22.67 2.17 9.69
N GLU A 151 -22.39 1.23 8.79
CA GLU A 151 -21.80 -0.07 9.16
C GLU A 151 -20.42 0.11 9.78
N GLN A 152 -19.59 0.98 9.21
CA GLN A 152 -18.28 1.29 9.76
C GLN A 152 -18.35 1.81 11.20
N ARG A 153 -19.29 2.72 11.48
CA ARG A 153 -19.53 3.28 12.82
C ARG A 153 -20.04 2.21 13.78
N GLN A 154 -20.94 1.33 13.32
CA GLN A 154 -21.45 0.21 14.13
C GLN A 154 -20.34 -0.78 14.50
N MET A 155 -19.44 -1.09 13.56
CA MET A 155 -18.27 -1.95 13.77
C MET A 155 -17.14 -1.25 14.54
N ASP A 156 -17.24 0.07 14.71
CA ASP A 156 -16.24 0.94 15.34
C ASP A 156 -14.84 0.72 14.74
N CYS A 157 -14.72 0.80 13.41
CA CYS A 157 -13.46 0.60 12.70
C CYS A 157 -12.94 1.87 12.00
N ASP A 158 -11.65 1.88 11.69
CA ASP A 158 -10.94 2.99 11.04
C ASP A 158 -11.02 2.90 9.52
N VAL A 159 -10.94 1.68 9.00
CA VAL A 159 -11.11 1.35 7.59
C VAL A 159 -12.16 0.24 7.48
N LEU A 160 -13.21 0.47 6.68
CA LEU A 160 -14.16 -0.56 6.31
C LEU A 160 -13.80 -1.12 4.93
N ILE A 161 -13.66 -2.44 4.87
CA ILE A 161 -13.41 -3.22 3.65
C ILE A 161 -14.73 -3.88 3.25
N SER A 162 -15.20 -3.60 2.03
CA SER A 162 -16.42 -4.16 1.45
C SER A 162 -16.16 -4.69 0.02
N GLY A 163 -16.98 -5.62 -0.44
CA GLY A 163 -16.96 -6.17 -1.81
C GLY A 163 -18.29 -5.95 -2.53
N HIS A 164 -18.86 -7.00 -3.13
CA HIS A 164 -20.18 -7.11 -3.75
C HIS A 164 -20.40 -6.27 -5.02
N THR A 165 -19.93 -5.03 -5.04
CA THR A 165 -20.07 -4.13 -6.19
C THR A 165 -19.15 -4.46 -7.35
N HIS A 166 -18.14 -5.30 -7.10
CA HIS A 166 -17.05 -5.63 -8.05
C HIS A 166 -16.30 -4.40 -8.58
N THR A 167 -16.47 -3.24 -7.95
CA THR A 167 -15.87 -1.97 -8.40
C THR A 167 -14.79 -1.57 -7.41
N GLN A 168 -13.54 -1.63 -7.85
CA GLN A 168 -12.39 -1.19 -7.06
C GLN A 168 -12.55 0.29 -6.69
N ARG A 169 -12.52 0.59 -5.39
CA ARG A 169 -12.82 1.94 -4.90
C ARG A 169 -12.13 2.24 -3.58
N ILE A 170 -11.68 3.48 -3.43
CA ILE A 170 -11.20 4.05 -2.17
C ILE A 170 -12.00 5.34 -1.96
N SER A 171 -12.73 5.44 -0.85
CA SER A 171 -13.50 6.62 -0.48
C SER A 171 -13.09 7.10 0.91
N LYS A 172 -13.13 8.42 1.10
CA LYS A 172 -12.84 9.08 2.38
C LYS A 172 -13.95 10.05 2.71
N ILE A 173 -14.59 9.86 3.85
CA ILE A 173 -15.64 10.75 4.35
C ILE A 173 -15.41 10.96 5.85
N ASP A 174 -15.35 12.21 6.31
CA ASP A 174 -15.21 12.57 7.73
C ASP A 174 -14.10 11.81 8.48
N LYS A 175 -12.94 11.64 7.83
CA LYS A 175 -11.75 10.91 8.35
C LYS A 175 -11.93 9.40 8.51
N LYS A 176 -13.00 8.85 7.95
CA LYS A 176 -13.28 7.43 7.89
C LYS A 176 -13.05 6.94 6.46
N TYR A 177 -12.42 5.79 6.33
CA TYR A 177 -12.01 5.24 5.04
C TYR A 177 -12.84 4.02 4.68
N LEU A 178 -13.33 4.00 3.45
CA LEU A 178 -14.06 2.89 2.86
C LEU A 178 -13.24 2.38 1.68
N ILE A 179 -12.94 1.09 1.66
CA ILE A 179 -12.20 0.48 0.55
C ILE A 179 -12.95 -0.74 0.00
N ASN A 180 -12.83 -0.93 -1.31
CA ASN A 180 -13.37 -2.07 -2.02
C ASN A 180 -12.31 -2.56 -3.01
N PRO A 181 -11.81 -3.81 -2.89
CA PRO A 181 -10.78 -4.32 -3.79
C PRO A 181 -11.27 -4.59 -5.21
N GLY A 182 -12.59 -4.57 -5.43
CA GLY A 182 -13.23 -5.07 -6.65
C GLY A 182 -13.24 -6.59 -6.71
N SER A 183 -13.42 -7.13 -7.92
CA SER A 183 -13.38 -8.58 -8.16
C SER A 183 -12.03 -9.00 -8.70
N VAL A 184 -11.36 -9.93 -8.03
CA VAL A 184 -10.02 -10.39 -8.47
C VAL A 184 -10.03 -11.16 -9.77
N THR A 185 -11.18 -11.72 -10.15
CA THR A 185 -11.37 -12.44 -11.41
C THR A 185 -11.99 -11.58 -12.51
N GLY A 186 -12.45 -10.36 -12.19
CA GLY A 186 -13.28 -9.57 -13.10
C GLY A 186 -14.65 -10.21 -13.34
N ALA A 187 -15.16 -10.98 -12.38
CA ALA A 187 -16.45 -11.64 -12.49
C ALA A 187 -17.57 -10.63 -12.78
N TYR A 188 -18.58 -11.06 -13.55
CA TYR A 188 -19.75 -10.23 -13.83
C TYR A 188 -20.48 -9.82 -12.54
N SER A 189 -20.88 -8.55 -12.46
CA SER A 189 -21.81 -8.00 -11.49
C SER A 189 -22.87 -7.14 -12.19
N PRO A 190 -24.15 -7.20 -11.78
CA PRO A 190 -25.23 -6.44 -12.42
C PRO A 190 -25.15 -4.92 -12.20
N ILE A 191 -24.33 -4.45 -11.25
CA ILE A 191 -24.21 -3.04 -10.89
C ILE A 191 -22.93 -2.37 -11.38
N SER A 192 -21.94 -3.17 -11.79
CA SER A 192 -20.70 -2.66 -12.37
C SER A 192 -20.74 -2.70 -13.89
N LYS A 193 -20.32 -1.60 -14.53
CA LYS A 193 -20.21 -1.50 -16.00
C LYS A 193 -18.90 -2.11 -16.51
N ASP A 194 -17.84 -1.99 -15.71
CA ASP A 194 -16.47 -2.37 -16.09
C ASP A 194 -15.90 -3.30 -15.01
N ASN A 195 -15.94 -4.60 -15.27
CA ASN A 195 -15.45 -5.63 -14.35
C ASN A 195 -14.00 -6.00 -14.68
N TYR A 196 -13.08 -5.06 -14.46
CA TYR A 196 -11.65 -5.36 -14.58
C TYR A 196 -11.20 -6.18 -13.37
N PRO A 197 -10.44 -7.27 -13.56
CA PRO A 197 -9.81 -7.99 -12.46
C PRO A 197 -8.97 -7.04 -11.60
N SER A 198 -9.18 -7.05 -10.29
CA SER A 198 -8.49 -6.14 -9.37
C SER A 198 -8.32 -6.68 -7.96
N PHE A 199 -7.29 -6.19 -7.26
CA PHE A 199 -7.09 -6.39 -5.83
C PHE A 199 -6.31 -5.20 -5.24
N MET A 200 -6.10 -5.18 -3.92
CA MET A 200 -5.30 -4.15 -3.27
C MET A 200 -4.23 -4.74 -2.36
N LEU A 201 -3.08 -4.08 -2.27
CA LEU A 201 -2.09 -4.29 -1.21
C LEU A 201 -2.06 -3.08 -0.28
N LEU A 202 -2.07 -3.34 1.02
CA LEU A 202 -2.00 -2.33 2.08
C LEU A 202 -0.67 -2.45 2.80
N VAL A 203 0.06 -1.35 2.91
CA VAL A 203 1.26 -1.20 3.74
C VAL A 203 0.89 -0.33 4.93
N PHE A 204 0.93 -0.91 6.14
CA PHE A 204 0.57 -0.22 7.39
C PHE A 204 1.79 0.49 7.99
N GLY A 205 1.92 1.79 7.78
CA GLY A 205 2.88 2.63 8.51
C GLY A 205 2.30 3.14 9.84
N GLU A 206 3.11 3.81 10.67
CA GLU A 206 2.67 4.26 12.00
C GLU A 206 1.44 5.19 11.99
N LYS A 207 1.40 6.11 11.01
CA LYS A 207 0.40 7.19 10.90
C LYS A 207 -0.29 7.24 9.53
N SER A 208 -0.01 6.29 8.66
CA SER A 208 -0.68 6.17 7.37
C SER A 208 -0.81 4.73 6.91
N ILE A 209 -1.77 4.48 6.02
CA ILE A 209 -1.87 3.23 5.27
C ILE A 209 -1.67 3.57 3.80
N LYS A 210 -0.62 3.02 3.18
CA LYS A 210 -0.41 3.14 1.73
C LYS A 210 -1.11 1.98 1.03
N ILE A 211 -1.98 2.30 0.08
CA ILE A 211 -2.74 1.33 -0.71
C ILE A 211 -2.18 1.31 -2.13
N PHE A 212 -1.81 0.13 -2.61
CA PHE A 212 -1.52 -0.13 -4.01
C PHE A 212 -2.71 -0.87 -4.63
N SER A 213 -3.39 -0.22 -5.58
CA SER A 213 -4.52 -0.75 -6.32
C SER A 213 -4.03 -1.38 -7.61
N TYR A 214 -4.18 -2.71 -7.72
CA TYR A 214 -3.82 -3.47 -8.93
C TYR A 214 -5.06 -3.68 -9.77
N LYS A 215 -4.97 -3.44 -11.07
CA LYS A 215 -6.05 -3.67 -12.03
C LYS A 215 -5.49 -4.24 -13.34
N LEU A 216 -6.15 -5.26 -13.89
CA LEU A 216 -5.77 -5.87 -15.16
C LEU A 216 -6.61 -5.29 -16.31
N ILE A 217 -5.98 -4.55 -17.22
CA ILE A 217 -6.61 -3.96 -18.40
C ILE A 217 -5.86 -4.41 -19.64
N ALA A 218 -6.55 -5.12 -20.54
CA ALA A 218 -5.98 -5.63 -21.80
C ALA A 218 -4.62 -6.35 -21.59
N ASP A 219 -4.59 -7.30 -20.65
CA ASP A 219 -3.42 -8.09 -20.22
C ASP A 219 -2.29 -7.32 -19.53
N ASN A 220 -2.40 -6.01 -19.38
CA ASN A 220 -1.44 -5.19 -18.64
C ASN A 220 -1.93 -4.96 -17.21
N VAL A 221 -1.02 -5.19 -16.25
CA VAL A 221 -1.27 -4.88 -14.84
C VAL A 221 -0.96 -3.40 -14.62
N GLU A 222 -2.00 -2.60 -14.43
CA GLU A 222 -1.89 -1.21 -13.99
C GLU A 222 -1.87 -1.15 -12.46
N ILE A 223 -1.03 -0.26 -11.92
CA ILE A 223 -0.85 -0.06 -10.49
C ILE A 223 -1.05 1.42 -10.19
N ASP A 224 -1.99 1.72 -9.31
CA ASP A 224 -2.16 3.05 -8.72
C ASP A 224 -1.82 3.00 -7.22
N SER A 225 -1.35 4.11 -6.66
CA SER A 225 -1.05 4.20 -5.23
C SER A 225 -1.74 5.37 -4.57
N THR A 226 -2.39 5.12 -3.43
CA THR A 226 -3.09 6.12 -2.62
C THR A 226 -2.67 5.99 -1.17
N THR A 227 -2.35 7.09 -0.50
CA THR A 227 -2.02 7.10 0.93
C THR A 227 -3.19 7.61 1.76
N LEU A 228 -3.58 6.84 2.78
CA LEU A 228 -4.60 7.19 3.76
C LEU A 228 -3.93 7.74 5.03
N PRO A 229 -3.93 9.06 5.28
CA PRO A 229 -3.33 9.62 6.48
C PRO A 229 -4.24 9.49 7.71
N PHE A 230 -3.68 9.16 8.86
CA PHE A 230 -4.34 9.13 10.16
C PHE A 230 -3.67 10.14 11.09
N LYS A 231 -4.45 11.03 11.70
CA LYS A 231 -3.95 12.00 12.68
C LYS A 231 -4.24 11.45 14.08
N GLN A 232 -3.23 11.48 14.96
CA GLN A 232 -3.42 11.27 16.40
C GLN A 232 -4.23 12.40 17.03
#